data_AF-A0A7W7IUD8-F1
#
_entry.id   AF-A0A7W7IUD8-F1
#
_cell.length_a   1.000
_cell.length_b   1.000
_cell.length_c   1.000
_cell.angle_alpha   90.00
_cell.angle_beta   90.00
_cell.angle_gamma   90.00
#
_symmetry.space_group_name_H-M   'P 1'
#
loop_
_entity.id
_entity.type
_entity.pdbx_description
1 polymer ?
#
loop_
_entity_poly.entity_id
_entity_poly.type
_entity_poly.pdbx_seq_one_letter_code
_entity_poly.pdbx_strand_id
1 'polypeptide(L)'
;MIKEDIRLQNKKDKWNLIIFVAFMVGWAIFLICTNQPDDFSKSFRGEAIGLVTRIENCNRSKCLRYYFYIDDKRILSGMGIRNYQENPNDLVNKFFKVKYNLNKPEENEIFFREKLELDSLMLVKSGFRKTKYYEYDDRSTKYLEKLKWK
;
A
#
# COMPACT_ATOMS: atom_id res chain seq x y z
N MET A 1 50.78 -22.46 -40.39
CA MET A 1 50.26 -22.87 -39.08
C MET A 1 50.06 -21.69 -38.12
N ILE A 2 51.11 -21.00 -37.65
CA ILE A 2 50.98 -19.97 -36.59
C ILE A 2 49.94 -18.85 -36.88
N LYS A 3 49.82 -18.38 -38.12
CA LYS A 3 48.91 -17.28 -38.50
C LYS A 3 47.43 -17.69 -38.50
N GLU A 4 47.15 -18.98 -38.64
CA GLU A 4 45.79 -19.55 -38.71
C GLU A 4 45.25 -19.82 -37.31
N ASP A 5 46.09 -20.30 -36.40
CA ASP A 5 45.77 -20.47 -34.97
C ASP A 5 45.48 -19.12 -34.29
N ILE A 6 46.27 -18.08 -34.57
CA ILE A 6 46.01 -16.72 -34.06
C ILE A 6 44.67 -16.16 -34.59
N ARG A 7 44.29 -16.49 -35.83
CA ARG A 7 43.00 -16.08 -36.40
C ARG A 7 41.82 -16.81 -35.76
N LEU A 8 41.96 -18.12 -35.52
CA LEU A 8 40.94 -18.93 -34.85
C LEU A 8 40.74 -18.50 -33.40
N GLN A 9 41.83 -18.20 -32.69
CA GLN A 9 41.81 -17.73 -31.31
C GLN A 9 41.15 -16.34 -31.20
N ASN A 10 41.55 -15.39 -32.04
CA ASN A 10 40.89 -14.07 -32.11
C ASN A 10 39.40 -14.15 -32.48
N LYS A 11 39.00 -15.11 -33.32
CA LYS A 11 37.58 -15.33 -33.64
C LYS A 11 36.83 -15.87 -32.43
N LYS A 12 37.40 -16.83 -31.71
CA LYS A 12 36.81 -17.41 -30.49
C LYS A 12 36.68 -16.37 -29.38
N ASP A 13 37.69 -15.53 -29.18
CA ASP A 13 37.67 -14.47 -28.17
C ASP A 13 36.62 -13.40 -28.48
N LYS A 14 36.43 -13.06 -29.77
CA LYS A 14 35.33 -12.18 -30.20
C LYS A 14 33.95 -12.79 -29.93
N TRP A 15 33.76 -14.09 -30.19
CA TRP A 15 32.51 -14.77 -29.88
C TRP A 15 32.24 -14.82 -28.37
N ASN A 16 33.26 -15.08 -27.56
CA ASN A 16 33.15 -15.06 -26.10
C ASN A 16 32.79 -13.66 -25.57
N LEU A 17 33.38 -12.60 -26.14
CA LEU A 17 33.04 -11.22 -25.81
C LEU A 17 31.56 -10.92 -26.15
N ILE A 18 31.08 -11.34 -27.31
CA ILE A 18 29.68 -11.13 -27.74
C ILE A 18 28.72 -11.83 -26.78
N ILE A 19 29.02 -13.08 -26.41
CA ILE A 19 28.19 -13.85 -25.47
C ILE A 19 28.17 -13.18 -24.09
N PHE A 20 29.33 -12.73 -23.61
CA PHE A 20 29.43 -12.02 -22.33
C PHE A 20 28.62 -10.71 -22.34
N VAL A 21 28.72 -9.93 -23.40
CA VAL A 21 27.93 -8.69 -23.56
C VAL A 21 26.44 -9.00 -23.62
N ALA A 22 26.02 -10.02 -24.37
CA ALA A 22 24.61 -10.44 -24.45
C ALA A 22 24.07 -10.88 -23.08
N PHE A 23 24.87 -11.60 -22.30
CA PHE A 23 24.52 -12.00 -20.93
C PHE A 23 24.37 -10.79 -20.00
N MET A 24 25.29 -9.82 -20.06
CA MET A 24 25.21 -8.59 -19.27
C MET A 24 23.98 -7.75 -19.64
N VAL A 25 23.65 -7.64 -20.93
CA VAL A 25 22.45 -6.94 -21.41
C VAL A 25 21.18 -7.67 -20.95
N GLY A 26 21.15 -9.01 -21.06
CA GLY A 26 20.04 -9.82 -20.57
C GLY A 26 19.83 -9.67 -19.06
N TRP A 27 20.91 -9.64 -18.28
CA TRP A 27 20.84 -9.40 -16.84
C TRP A 27 20.33 -7.99 -16.53
N ALA A 28 20.81 -6.97 -17.24
CA ALA A 28 20.34 -5.59 -17.06
C ALA A 28 18.84 -5.46 -17.34
N ILE A 29 18.34 -6.08 -18.42
CA ILE A 29 16.91 -6.10 -18.76
C ILE A 29 16.11 -6.83 -17.67
N PHE A 30 16.60 -7.99 -17.20
CA PHE A 30 15.97 -8.73 -16.11
C PHE A 30 15.81 -7.88 -14.85
N LEU A 31 16.88 -7.17 -14.43
CA LEU A 31 16.84 -6.27 -13.26
C LEU A 31 15.85 -5.11 -13.44
N ILE A 32 15.75 -4.55 -14.65
CA ILE A 32 14.79 -3.47 -14.94
C ILE A 32 13.35 -4.00 -14.85
N CYS A 33 13.07 -5.18 -15.43
CA CYS A 33 11.75 -5.79 -15.39
C CYS A 33 11.32 -6.22 -13.98
N THR A 34 12.25 -6.71 -13.14
CA THR A 34 11.92 -7.14 -11.77
C THR A 34 11.82 -5.99 -10.78
N ASN A 35 12.51 -4.87 -11.03
CA ASN A 35 12.52 -3.70 -10.15
C ASN A 35 11.56 -2.60 -10.59
N GLN A 36 10.66 -2.82 -11.54
CA GLN A 36 9.58 -1.86 -11.77
C GLN A 36 8.65 -1.90 -10.56
N PRO A 37 8.60 -0.85 -9.72
CA PRO A 37 7.55 -0.76 -8.71
C PRO A 37 6.24 -0.70 -9.47
N ASP A 38 5.27 -1.53 -9.08
CA ASP A 38 3.95 -1.59 -9.68
C ASP A 38 3.45 -0.17 -9.96
N ASP A 39 3.23 0.14 -11.24
CA ASP A 39 2.86 1.46 -11.77
C ASP A 39 1.56 2.01 -11.12
N PHE A 40 0.86 1.16 -10.38
CA PHE A 40 -0.31 1.42 -9.55
C PHE A 40 -0.17 2.68 -8.70
N SER A 41 0.95 2.84 -8.00
CA SER A 41 1.17 3.98 -7.09
C SER A 41 1.32 5.32 -7.80
N LYS A 42 1.78 5.33 -9.07
CA LYS A 42 1.96 6.57 -9.85
C LYS A 42 0.63 7.18 -10.32
N SER A 43 -0.45 6.40 -10.30
CA SER A 43 -1.79 6.85 -10.68
C SER A 43 -2.50 7.62 -9.56
N PHE A 44 -1.98 7.59 -8.32
CA PHE A 44 -2.60 8.24 -7.19
C PHE A 44 -2.38 9.74 -7.23
N ARG A 45 -3.46 10.48 -7.50
CA ARG A 45 -3.47 11.95 -7.54
C ARG A 45 -4.38 12.55 -6.46
N GLY A 46 -5.30 11.76 -5.91
CA GLY A 46 -6.17 12.16 -4.83
C GLY A 46 -5.61 11.78 -3.47
N GLU A 47 -5.90 12.60 -2.45
CA GLU A 47 -5.58 12.32 -1.06
C GLU A 47 -6.84 12.45 -0.21
N ALA A 48 -6.99 11.56 0.77
CA ALA A 48 -8.09 11.55 1.72
C ALA A 48 -7.64 11.02 3.08
N ILE A 49 -8.50 11.17 4.09
CA ILE A 49 -8.32 10.56 5.40
C ILE A 49 -9.20 9.32 5.48
N GLY A 50 -8.60 8.18 5.80
CA GLY A 50 -9.29 6.90 5.95
C GLY A 50 -9.30 6.41 7.39
N LEU A 51 -10.41 5.82 7.81
CA LEU A 51 -10.56 5.15 9.10
C LEU A 51 -10.44 3.63 8.92
N VAL A 52 -9.49 3.02 9.60
CA VAL A 52 -9.39 1.56 9.69
C VAL A 52 -10.44 1.04 10.65
N THR A 53 -11.24 0.09 10.18
CA THR A 53 -12.39 -0.44 10.92
C THR A 53 -12.15 -1.81 11.51
N ARG A 54 -11.48 -2.69 10.76
CA ARG A 54 -11.21 -4.07 11.19
C ARG A 54 -10.12 -4.70 10.35
N ILE A 55 -9.70 -5.86 10.83
CA ILE A 55 -8.72 -6.70 10.16
C ILE A 55 -9.39 -8.04 9.89
N GLU A 56 -9.25 -8.50 8.65
CA GLU A 56 -9.81 -9.77 8.20
C GLU A 56 -8.69 -10.67 7.70
N ASN A 57 -8.93 -11.98 7.72
CA ASN A 57 -8.04 -12.92 7.06
C ASN A 57 -8.37 -12.95 5.56
N CYS A 58 -7.40 -12.59 4.73
CA CYS A 58 -7.45 -12.69 3.28
C CYS A 58 -6.48 -13.76 2.81
N ASN A 59 -7.01 -14.95 2.50
CA ASN A 59 -6.25 -16.12 2.04
C ASN A 59 -5.07 -16.42 2.99
N ARG A 60 -3.84 -16.07 2.57
CA ARG A 60 -2.58 -16.33 3.29
C ARG A 60 -2.05 -15.13 4.07
N SER A 61 -2.81 -14.04 4.17
CA SER A 61 -2.38 -12.79 4.82
C SER A 61 -3.53 -12.10 5.55
N LYS A 62 -3.22 -11.14 6.42
CA LYS A 62 -4.23 -10.25 7.00
C LYS A 62 -4.51 -9.09 6.04
N CYS A 63 -5.77 -8.72 5.89
CA CYS A 63 -6.20 -7.49 5.22
C CYS A 63 -6.72 -6.49 6.23
N LEU A 64 -6.38 -5.22 6.01
CA LEU A 64 -7.07 -4.11 6.65
C LEU A 64 -8.32 -3.78 5.85
N ARG A 65 -9.41 -3.53 6.56
CA ARG A 65 -10.62 -2.90 6.01
C ARG A 65 -10.71 -1.48 6.53
N TYR A 66 -10.91 -0.56 5.61
CA TYR A 66 -11.03 0.85 5.93
C TYR A 66 -12.05 1.51 5.01
N TYR A 67 -12.42 2.73 5.38
CA TYR A 67 -13.18 3.58 4.50
C TYR A 67 -12.75 5.03 4.62
N PHE A 68 -13.06 5.78 3.58
CA PHE A 68 -12.85 7.22 3.49
C PHE A 68 -14.01 7.84 2.73
N TYR A 69 -14.08 9.16 2.70
CA TYR A 69 -15.10 9.90 1.97
C TYR A 69 -14.48 10.70 0.82
N ILE A 70 -15.18 10.73 -0.30
CA ILE A 70 -14.97 11.67 -1.40
C ILE A 70 -16.32 12.30 -1.69
N ASP A 71 -16.43 13.62 -1.66
CA ASP A 71 -17.68 14.34 -1.93
C ASP A 71 -18.89 13.75 -1.16
N ASP A 72 -18.72 13.54 0.15
CA ASP A 72 -19.67 12.89 1.07
C ASP A 72 -20.04 11.43 0.74
N LYS A 73 -19.49 10.84 -0.32
CA LYS A 73 -19.66 9.42 -0.67
C LYS A 73 -18.64 8.57 0.06
N ARG A 74 -19.13 7.59 0.83
CA ARG A 74 -18.28 6.62 1.54
C ARG A 74 -17.74 5.56 0.58
N ILE A 75 -16.43 5.36 0.61
CA ILE A 75 -15.72 4.36 -0.20
C ILE A 75 -15.13 3.30 0.73
N LEU A 76 -15.54 2.05 0.55
CA LEU A 76 -15.02 0.91 1.31
C LEU A 76 -13.83 0.34 0.57
N SER A 77 -12.77 0.00 1.29
CA SER A 77 -11.52 -0.45 0.69
C SER A 77 -10.79 -1.45 1.57
N GLY A 78 -9.84 -2.16 0.97
CA GLY A 78 -9.05 -3.14 1.69
C GLY A 78 -7.66 -3.31 1.12
N MET A 79 -6.69 -3.48 2.01
CA MET A 79 -5.28 -3.60 1.67
C MET A 79 -4.68 -4.79 2.40
N GLY A 80 -3.95 -5.63 1.67
CA GLY A 80 -3.20 -6.74 2.25
C GLY A 80 -2.00 -6.23 3.04
N ILE A 81 -1.88 -6.65 4.29
CA ILE A 81 -0.70 -6.39 5.12
C ILE A 81 0.26 -7.57 4.93
N ARG A 82 1.34 -7.38 4.17
CA ARG A 82 2.33 -8.44 3.97
C ARG A 82 3.55 -8.37 4.87
N ASN A 83 3.87 -7.22 5.49
CA ASN A 83 5.10 -7.03 6.28
C ASN A 83 4.98 -5.96 7.39
N TYR A 84 3.84 -5.87 8.08
CA TYR A 84 3.73 -4.97 9.23
C TYR A 84 4.37 -5.62 10.45
N GLN A 85 5.43 -5.00 10.97
CA GLN A 85 6.26 -5.55 12.04
C GLN A 85 5.57 -5.51 13.41
N GLU A 86 4.59 -4.64 13.60
CA GLU A 86 3.84 -4.49 14.85
C GLU A 86 2.53 -5.31 14.86
N ASN A 87 1.82 -5.31 15.99
CA ASN A 87 0.52 -5.96 16.09
C ASN A 87 -0.48 -5.25 15.15
N PRO A 88 -1.04 -5.94 14.14
CA PRO A 88 -1.97 -5.32 13.20
C PRO A 88 -3.18 -4.71 13.91
N ASN A 89 -3.64 -5.31 15.02
CA ASN A 89 -4.81 -4.86 15.76
C ASN A 89 -4.68 -3.42 16.26
N ASP A 90 -3.45 -2.93 16.46
CA ASP A 90 -3.21 -1.55 16.89
C ASP A 90 -3.57 -0.54 15.79
N LEU A 91 -3.80 -0.96 14.55
CA LEU A 91 -4.24 -0.10 13.46
C LEU A 91 -5.75 0.16 13.49
N VAL A 92 -6.53 -0.66 14.20
CA VAL A 92 -7.99 -0.56 14.23
C VAL A 92 -8.42 0.71 14.96
N ASN A 93 -9.46 1.38 14.42
CA ASN A 93 -9.99 2.66 14.90
C ASN A 93 -8.99 3.83 14.83
N LYS A 94 -7.93 3.71 14.02
CA LYS A 94 -7.00 4.81 13.73
C LYS A 94 -7.23 5.38 12.34
N PHE A 95 -6.87 6.65 12.19
CA PHE A 95 -6.92 7.38 10.94
C PHE A 95 -5.57 7.37 10.25
N PHE A 96 -5.58 7.24 8.93
CA PHE A 96 -4.40 7.28 8.10
C PHE A 96 -4.67 8.06 6.82
N LYS A 97 -3.59 8.49 6.18
CA LYS A 97 -3.66 9.03 4.84
C LYS A 97 -3.98 7.93 3.84
N VAL A 98 -4.95 8.18 2.99
CA VAL A 98 -5.29 7.36 1.83
C VAL A 98 -4.91 8.14 0.59
N LYS A 99 -4.21 7.51 -0.35
CA LYS A 99 -4.06 8.05 -1.71
C LYS A 99 -4.86 7.19 -2.67
N TYR A 100 -5.50 7.83 -3.64
CA TYR A 100 -6.43 7.16 -4.56
C TYR A 100 -6.33 7.72 -5.99
N ASN A 101 -6.78 6.91 -6.95
CA ASN A 101 -6.94 7.31 -8.34
C ASN A 101 -8.21 8.16 -8.51
N LEU A 102 -8.08 9.37 -9.05
CA LEU A 102 -9.20 10.31 -9.22
C LEU A 102 -10.34 9.75 -10.10
N ASN A 103 -10.01 8.93 -11.09
CA ASN A 103 -10.99 8.37 -12.02
C ASN A 103 -11.64 7.08 -11.49
N LYS A 104 -10.94 6.39 -10.58
CA LYS A 104 -11.39 5.11 -10.02
C LYS A 104 -10.94 5.00 -8.56
N PRO A 105 -11.65 5.67 -7.63
CA PRO A 105 -11.23 5.75 -6.24
C PRO A 105 -11.14 4.41 -5.50
N GLU A 106 -11.74 3.34 -6.01
CA GLU A 106 -11.58 1.97 -5.51
C GLU A 106 -10.13 1.46 -5.66
N GLU A 107 -9.35 2.07 -6.56
CA GLU A 107 -7.91 1.91 -6.64
C GLU A 107 -7.25 2.92 -5.69
N ASN A 108 -6.96 2.45 -4.48
CA ASN A 108 -6.41 3.27 -3.41
C ASN A 108 -5.54 2.45 -2.45
N GLU A 109 -4.80 3.16 -1.61
CA GLU A 109 -3.88 2.57 -0.64
C GLU A 109 -3.74 3.44 0.62
N ILE A 110 -3.58 2.80 1.78
CA ILE A 110 -3.23 3.46 3.05
C ILE A 110 -1.71 3.57 3.18
N PHE A 111 -1.23 4.75 3.58
CA PHE A 111 0.17 5.00 3.84
C PHE A 111 0.46 5.04 5.35
N PHE A 112 0.93 3.92 5.92
CA PHE A 112 1.16 3.77 7.36
C PHE A 112 2.29 4.63 7.94
N ARG A 113 3.25 5.06 7.11
CA ARG A 113 4.37 5.90 7.56
C ARG A 113 3.93 7.30 7.98
N GLU A 114 2.75 7.74 7.53
CA GLU A 114 2.20 9.06 7.81
C GLU A 114 1.13 8.92 8.89
N LYS A 115 1.55 8.72 10.16
CA LYS A 115 0.62 8.83 11.29
C LYS A 115 0.21 10.30 11.40
N LEU A 116 -1.05 10.59 11.07
CA LEU A 116 -1.59 11.94 11.08
C LEU A 116 -2.04 12.30 12.50
N GLU A 117 -1.50 13.40 13.05
CA GLU A 117 -2.13 14.08 14.18
C GLU A 117 -3.29 14.93 13.66
N LEU A 118 -4.47 14.31 13.61
CA LEU A 118 -5.68 14.97 13.11
C LEU A 118 -6.41 15.65 14.24
N ASP A 119 -6.66 16.95 14.09
CA ASP A 119 -7.64 17.63 14.92
C ASP A 119 -9.08 17.24 14.52
N SER A 120 -10.04 17.56 15.38
CA SER A 120 -11.44 17.23 15.11
C SER A 120 -12.01 17.97 13.90
N LEU A 121 -11.47 19.14 13.53
CA LEU A 121 -11.93 19.92 12.39
C LEU A 121 -11.53 19.28 11.06
N MET A 122 -10.30 18.77 10.96
CA MET A 122 -9.81 18.03 9.80
C MET A 122 -10.64 16.78 9.55
N LEU A 123 -11.02 16.06 10.61
CA LEU A 123 -11.89 14.88 10.49
C LEU A 123 -13.27 15.25 9.95
N VAL A 124 -13.87 16.35 10.45
CA VAL A 124 -15.16 16.85 9.94
C VAL A 124 -15.07 17.30 8.48
N LYS A 125 -14.03 18.04 8.12
CA LYS A 125 -13.77 18.44 6.73
C LYS A 125 -13.57 17.24 5.79
N SER A 126 -13.11 16.12 6.33
CA SER A 126 -12.92 14.86 5.59
C SER A 126 -14.17 13.97 5.55
N GLY A 127 -15.33 14.49 5.96
CA GLY A 127 -16.61 13.79 5.91
C GLY A 127 -16.96 12.98 7.17
N PHE A 128 -16.06 12.87 8.15
CA PHE A 128 -16.32 12.12 9.38
C PHE A 128 -17.14 12.91 10.38
N ARG A 129 -17.99 12.20 11.12
CA ARG A 129 -18.85 12.78 12.15
C ARG A 129 -18.72 11.99 13.45
N LYS A 130 -18.83 12.66 14.59
CA LYS A 130 -18.96 11.94 15.86
C LYS A 130 -20.38 11.43 16.00
N THR A 131 -20.52 10.15 16.34
CA THR A 131 -21.79 9.53 16.66
C THR A 131 -21.78 9.07 18.11
N LYS A 132 -22.92 9.24 18.78
CA LYS A 132 -23.14 8.73 20.14
C LYS A 132 -23.38 7.23 20.07
N TYR A 133 -22.80 6.51 21.02
CA TYR A 133 -23.13 5.12 21.28
C TYR A 133 -23.18 4.89 22.77
N TYR A 134 -23.82 3.80 23.17
CA TYR A 134 -24.01 3.45 24.56
C TYR A 134 -23.36 2.10 24.83
N GLU A 135 -22.58 2.04 25.88
CA GLU A 135 -21.98 0.79 26.38
C GLU A 135 -22.61 0.47 27.73
N TYR A 136 -23.07 -0.76 27.89
CA TYR A 136 -23.65 -1.20 29.15
C TYR A 136 -22.53 -1.46 30.16
N ASP A 137 -22.61 -0.82 31.32
CA ASP A 137 -21.71 -1.06 32.43
C ASP A 137 -22.42 -1.90 33.50
N ASP A 138 -22.02 -3.17 33.60
CA ASP A 138 -22.56 -4.13 34.56
C ASP A 138 -22.42 -3.65 36.01
N ARG A 139 -21.38 -2.86 36.32
CA ARG A 139 -21.08 -2.41 37.69
C ARG A 139 -22.05 -1.33 38.17
N SER A 140 -22.44 -0.42 37.26
CA SER A 140 -23.37 0.67 37.56
C SER A 140 -24.79 0.39 37.09
N THR A 141 -25.02 -0.74 36.41
CA THR A 141 -26.31 -1.16 35.83
C THR A 141 -26.90 -0.06 34.93
N LYS A 142 -26.05 0.66 34.21
CA LYS A 142 -26.41 1.82 33.39
C LYS A 142 -25.70 1.79 32.05
N TYR A 143 -26.29 2.50 31.10
CA TYR A 143 -25.66 2.77 29.81
C TYR A 143 -24.79 4.02 29.91
N LEU A 144 -23.50 3.86 29.63
CA LEU A 144 -22.55 4.97 29.55
C LEU A 144 -22.54 5.51 28.12
N GLU A 145 -22.83 6.80 27.97
CA GLU A 145 -22.71 7.50 26.69
C GLU A 145 -21.23 7.65 26.32
N LYS A 146 -20.89 7.21 25.11
CA LYS A 146 -19.57 7.36 24.52
C LYS A 146 -19.69 7.95 23.11
N LEU A 147 -18.60 8.55 22.63
CA LEU A 147 -18.50 9.10 21.29
C LEU A 147 -17.50 8.29 20.47
N LYS A 148 -17.83 8.04 19.21
CA LYS A 148 -16.90 7.47 18.23
C LYS A 148 -17.01 8.19 16.90
N TRP A 149 -15.94 8.19 16.13
CA TRP A 149 -15.95 8.71 14.77
C TRP A 149 -16.60 7.70 13.82
N LYS A 150 -17.36 8.22 12.84
CA LYS A 150 -17.99 7.45 11.78
C LYS A 150 -18.03 8.25 10.48
#